data_AF-A0A0R2M6G6-F1
#
_entry.id   AF-A0A0R2M6G6-F1
#
_cell.length_a   1.000
_cell.length_b   1.000
_cell.length_c   1.000
_cell.angle_alpha   90.00
_cell.angle_beta   90.00
_cell.angle_gamma   90.00
#
_symmetry.space_group_name_H-M   'P 1'
#
loop_
_entity.id
_entity.type
_entity.pdbx_description
1 polymer ?
#
loop_
_entity_poly.entity_id
_entity_poly.type
_entity_poly.pdbx_seq_one_letter_code
_entity_poly.pdbx_strand_id
1 'polypeptide(L)' 'MVHGFFYGVILVAFALGLVGQWYYRAYRDLLLMVHSAEVLFIGIVGWYSFGPLVLGPLFALWLSGLGVIFIMNRFA' A
#
# COMPACT_ATOMS: atom_id res chain seq x y z
N MET A 1 17.87 7.91 12.05
CA MET A 1 16.72 7.68 12.96
C MET A 1 15.38 8.13 12.36
N VAL A 2 15.30 9.30 11.70
CA VAL A 2 14.04 9.82 11.09
C VAL A 2 13.46 8.93 9.98
N HIS A 3 14.31 8.33 9.15
CA HIS A 3 13.87 7.50 8.02
C HIS A 3 13.16 6.20 8.45
N GLY A 4 13.66 5.54 9.50
CA GLY A 4 13.01 4.34 10.03
C GLY A 4 11.63 4.62 10.61
N PHE A 5 11.46 5.76 11.29
CA PHE A 5 10.17 6.20 11.79
C PHE A 5 9.18 6.48 10.66
N PHE A 6 9.63 7.17 9.61
CA PHE A 6 8.81 7.45 8.41
C PHE A 6 8.31 6.16 7.74
N TYR A 7 9.19 5.20 7.49
CA TYR A 7 8.81 3.91 6.93
C TYR A 7 7.90 3.10 7.87
N GLY A 8 8.14 3.18 9.18
CA GLY A 8 7.28 2.53 10.17
C GLY A 8 5.85 3.05 10.15
N VAL A 9 5.66 4.37 10.12
CA VAL A 9 4.33 4.98 10.04
C VAL A 9 3.61 4.60 8.75
N ILE A 10 4.30 4.64 7.61
CA ILE A 10 3.74 4.23 6.32
C ILE A 10 3.31 2.76 6.35
N LEU A 11 4.16 1.88 6.89
CA LEU A 11 3.86 0.45 6.94
C LEU A 11 2.68 0.13 7.86
N VAL A 12 2.56 0.84 8.98
CA VAL A 12 1.39 0.72 9.87
C VAL A 12 0.12 1.24 9.19
N ALA A 13 0.18 2.41 8.53
CA ALA A 13 -0.96 2.96 7.79
C ALA A 13 -1.41 2.02 6.67
N PHE A 14 -0.46 1.47 5.92
CA PHE A 14 -0.69 0.48 4.88
C PHE A 14 -1.39 -0.78 5.42
N ALA A 15 -0.89 -1.33 6.54
CA ALA A 15 -1.48 -2.50 7.17
C ALA A 15 -2.92 -2.24 7.67
N LEU A 16 -3.17 -1.06 8.25
CA LEU A 16 -4.53 -0.65 8.65
C LEU A 16 -5.46 -0.47 7.45
N GLY A 17 -4.93 0.08 6.35
CA GLY A 17 -5.62 0.16 5.06
C GLY A 17 -6.10 -1.21 4.60
N LEU A 18 -5.20 -2.21 4.58
CA LEU A 18 -5.56 -3.60 4.23
C LEU A 18 -6.63 -4.19 5.16
N VAL A 19 -6.57 -3.93 6.47
CA VAL A 19 -7.63 -4.39 7.40
C VAL A 19 -8.98 -3.76 7.05
N GLY A 20 -9.01 -2.46 6.77
CA GLY A 20 -10.23 -1.76 6.34
C GLY A 20 -10.78 -2.27 5.00
N GLN A 21 -9.90 -2.57 4.05
CA GLN A 21 -10.26 -3.11 2.74
C GLN A 21 -10.95 -4.49 2.84
N TRP A 22 -10.72 -5.24 3.91
CA TRP A 22 -11.34 -6.56 4.12
C TRP A 22 -12.87 -6.49 4.21
N TYR A 23 -13.40 -5.40 4.76
CA TYR A 23 -14.85 -5.17 4.85
C TYR A 23 -15.48 -5.00 3.46
N TYR A 24 -14.72 -4.40 2.53
CA TYR A 24 -15.16 -4.09 1.17
C TYR A 24 -14.66 -5.12 0.14
N ARG A 25 -14.28 -6.33 0.58
CA ARG A 25 -13.61 -7.35 -0.26
C ARG A 25 -14.35 -7.76 -1.54
N ALA A 26 -15.67 -7.54 -1.61
CA ALA A 26 -16.48 -7.78 -2.80
C ALA A 26 -16.25 -6.73 -3.92
N TYR A 27 -15.73 -5.55 -3.60
CA TYR A 27 -15.49 -4.43 -4.54
C TYR A 27 -14.06 -4.44 -5.08
N ARG A 28 -13.65 -5.55 -5.69
CA ARG A 28 -12.26 -5.76 -6.15
C ARG A 28 -11.70 -4.62 -7.01
N ASP A 29 -12.43 -4.17 -8.02
CA ASP A 29 -11.92 -3.14 -8.94
C ASP A 29 -11.71 -1.79 -8.24
N LEU A 30 -12.61 -1.44 -7.31
CA LEU A 30 -12.45 -0.25 -6.47
C LEU A 30 -11.24 -0.38 -5.55
N LEU A 31 -11.06 -1.54 -4.91
CA LEU A 31 -9.92 -1.82 -4.03
C LEU A 31 -8.58 -1.74 -4.78
N LEU A 32 -8.51 -2.28 -6.00
CA LEU A 32 -7.32 -2.21 -6.85
C LEU A 32 -6.97 -0.76 -7.21
N MET A 33 -7.98 0.06 -7.54
CA MET A 33 -7.80 1.48 -7.84
C MET A 33 -7.31 2.25 -6.61
N VAL A 34 -7.97 2.08 -5.46
CA VAL A 34 -7.61 2.77 -4.22
C VAL A 34 -6.22 2.38 -3.74
N HIS A 35 -5.88 1.09 -3.75
CA HIS A 35 -4.53 0.61 -3.39
C HIS A 35 -3.45 1.16 -4.32
N SER A 36 -3.71 1.22 -5.62
CA SER A 36 -2.76 1.82 -6.57
C SER A 36 -2.58 3.32 -6.33
N ALA A 37 -3.65 4.03 -6.01
CA ALA A 37 -3.60 5.45 -5.64
C ALA A 37 -2.84 5.68 -4.33
N GLU A 38 -3.05 4.83 -3.33
CA GLU A 38 -2.34 4.86 -2.04
C GLU A 38 -0.82 4.69 -2.23
N VAL A 39 -0.41 3.66 -2.98
CA VAL A 39 1.00 3.41 -3.28
C VAL A 39 1.62 4.59 -4.04
N LEU A 40 0.93 5.14 -5.03
CA LEU A 40 1.41 6.33 -5.75
C LEU A 40 1.57 7.53 -4.82
N PHE A 41 0.63 7.74 -3.90
CA PHE A 41 0.70 8.81 -2.92
C PHE A 41 1.91 8.65 -1.99
N ILE A 42 2.13 7.43 -1.45
CA ILE A 42 3.33 7.10 -0.66
C ILE A 42 4.59 7.35 -1.50
N GLY A 43 4.55 7.08 -2.80
CA GLY A 43 5.65 7.34 -3.70
C GLY A 43 5.98 8.80 -3.85
N ILE A 44 4.98 9.67 -4.03
CA ILE A 44 5.16 11.12 -4.08
C ILE A 44 5.76 11.61 -2.76
N VAL A 45 5.20 11.21 -1.63
CA VAL A 45 5.66 11.66 -0.30
C VAL A 45 7.09 11.16 -0.03
N GLY A 46 7.39 9.90 -0.34
CA GLY A 46 8.71 9.31 -0.14
C GLY A 46 9.78 9.83 -1.10
N TRP A 47 9.40 10.27 -2.31
CA TRP A 47 10.33 10.82 -3.28
C TRP A 47 11.09 12.04 -2.76
N TYR A 48 10.42 12.92 -2.01
CA TYR A 48 11.04 14.12 -1.44
C TYR A 48 12.16 13.83 -0.43
N SER A 49 12.11 12.67 0.24
CA SER A 49 13.10 12.29 1.26
C SER A 49 14.15 11.31 0.75
N PHE A 50 13.78 10.42 -0.18
CA PHE A 50 14.60 9.26 -0.58
C PHE A 50 14.94 9.23 -2.07
N GLY A 51 14.32 10.09 -2.88
CA GLY A 51 14.47 10.09 -4.33
C GLY A 51 14.16 8.72 -4.95
N PRO A 52 14.92 8.28 -5.96
CA PRO A 52 14.65 7.03 -6.70
C PRO A 52 14.66 5.75 -5.84
N LEU A 53 15.33 5.77 -4.68
CA LEU A 53 15.46 4.59 -3.82
C LEU A 53 14.11 4.10 -3.26
N VAL A 54 13.08 4.96 -3.26
CA VAL A 54 11.74 4.62 -2.78
C VAL A 54 11.00 3.65 -3.72
N LEU A 55 11.40 3.58 -5.00
CA LEU A 55 10.69 2.80 -6.02
C LEU A 55 10.68 1.29 -5.75
N GLY A 56 11.79 0.73 -5.26
CA GLY A 56 11.88 -0.69 -4.93
C GLY A 56 10.90 -1.10 -3.82
N PRO A 57 10.94 -0.45 -2.65
CA PRO A 57 9.98 -0.67 -1.57
C PRO A 57 8.52 -0.44 -1.99
N LEU A 58 8.24 0.59 -2.82
CA LEU A 58 6.90 0.84 -3.34
C LEU A 58 6.40 -0.28 -4.23
N PHE A 59 7.26 -0.78 -5.12
CA PHE A 59 6.90 -1.89 -5.98
C PHE A 59 6.58 -3.16 -5.17
N ALA A 60 7.34 -3.40 -4.10
CA ALA A 60 7.06 -4.50 -3.16
C ALA A 60 5.73 -4.31 -2.41
N LEU A 61 5.44 -3.10 -1.92
CA LEU A 61 4.15 -2.77 -1.29
C LEU A 61 2.98 -2.92 -2.27
N TRP A 62 3.18 -2.49 -3.51
CA TRP A 62 2.18 -2.61 -4.55
C TRP A 62 1.85 -4.09 -4.84
N LEU A 63 2.86 -4.91 -5.12
CA LEU A 63 2.69 -6.33 -5.40
C LEU A 63 2.08 -7.09 -4.23
N SER A 64 2.52 -6.80 -3.00
CA SER A 64 1.98 -7.45 -1.81
C SER A 64 0.51 -7.10 -1.58
N GLY A 65 0.13 -5.83 -1.70
CA GLY A 65 -1.27 -5.42 -1.57
C GLY A 65 -2.15 -5.96 -2.70
N LEU A 66 -1.65 -6.06 -3.94
CA LEU A 66 -2.35 -6.78 -5.01
C LEU A 66 -2.65 -8.22 -4.59
N GLY A 67 -1.62 -8.95 -4.13
CA GLY A 67 -1.78 -10.32 -3.65
C GLY A 67 -2.85 -10.44 -2.56
N VAL A 68 -2.83 -9.54 -1.58
CA VAL A 68 -3.82 -9.50 -0.51
C VAL A 68 -5.23 -9.24 -1.05
N ILE A 69 -5.43 -8.26 -1.92
CA ILE A 69 -6.74 -7.95 -2.52
C ILE A 69 -7.28 -9.15 -3.33
N PHE A 70 -6.41 -9.85 -4.07
CA PHE A 70 -6.80 -11.06 -4.79
C PHE A 70 -7.23 -12.18 -3.85
N ILE A 71 -6.49 -12.40 -2.76
CA ILE A 71 -6.81 -13.39 -1.73
C ILE A 71 -8.14 -13.03 -1.05
N MET A 72 -8.32 -11.77 -0.65
CA MET A 72 -9.56 -11.26 -0.06
C MET A 72 -10.78 -11.54 -0.93
N ASN A 73 -10.70 -11.22 -2.23
CA ASN A 73 -11.81 -11.42 -3.16
C ASN A 73 -12.11 -12.90 -3.40
N ARG A 74 -11.13 -13.80 -3.22
CA ARG A 74 -11.37 -15.25 -3.26
C ARG A 74 -12.21 -15.74 -2.07
N PHE A 75 -12.18 -15.01 -0.95
CA PHE A 75 -12.96 -15.29 0.27
C PHE A 75 -14.18 -14.35 0.43
N ALA A 76 -14.54 -13.60 -0.62
CA ALA A 76 -15.75 -12.79 -0.69
C ALA A 76 -16.94 -13.64 -1.13
#